data_AF-A0A1G7RV12-F1
#
_entry.id   AF-A0A1G7RV12-F1
#
_cell.length_a   1.000
_cell.length_b   1.000
_cell.length_c   1.000
_cell.angle_alpha   90.00
_cell.angle_beta   90.00
_cell.angle_gamma   90.00
#
_symmetry.space_group_name_H-M   'P 1'
#
loop_
_entity.id
_entity.type
_entity.pdbx_description
1 polymer ?
#
loop_
_entity_poly.entity_id
_entity_poly.type
_entity_poly.pdbx_seq_one_letter_code
_entity_poly.pdbx_strand_id
1 'polypeptide(L)'
;MADLSTPQDQATALFVGILGRAPRTDGRDFWAGEIESNGIESVAEQFATSNELQNTENSGALNFDADTATLADQISTNLFGSATALGDLGLRDDIESVINDDGSPEGIAAAIGGAIDTVGTLQGLDDGILSSSAQAVVEAHNNRVDAANNFAAAWDANGGEWGDNGNLDADRQLGQDALNGVNENADSVPSEDNLGQTIADDEQTTPGDGDGDGDGDGDGDGDGDGDGDGDAPTVESGQTVSFQENAAAGAGIGQITATDDGSITSLEVTGGDGNIADYVTIDANGTVALTEAGAGSALNDFETGSNSFTATVTATDDDGNTGSAEVTFSVSNDTADDGGDFPNLPPAFGGDGPELVDAGTSSSENINGNQSATVSGNGGQDRFAFDTGSSADLTIDDFANGDQLFFNVDQIGDVGVQNNSFEDGEVTLSAGQATVTVTNLSNTVDQQIFDTTSFETQFGDRGLGINGDAFGEPASDGSGDDGSGDDGSGSDLPALPSEGGPDPVDSGTSDSENINGNQDATVSGAGGDDRFIFDTGSSANLTIDDFESGDQLFFQGIDELADIGVTNNDTTDGEVTLSAGQASVTTINIGQDADGDIFNASTFQNVFGDDALGFA
;
A
#
# COMPACT_ATOMS: atom_id res chain seq x y z
N MET A 1 -3.59 -6.90 -16.45
CA MET A 1 -4.91 -7.48 -16.25
C MET A 1 -5.28 -8.35 -17.42
N ALA A 2 -5.33 -9.65 -17.14
CA ALA A 2 -5.74 -10.69 -18.07
C ALA A 2 -7.14 -10.44 -18.62
N ASP A 3 -7.31 -10.66 -19.93
CA ASP A 3 -8.55 -10.51 -20.66
C ASP A 3 -9.00 -11.89 -21.14
N LEU A 4 -9.96 -12.50 -20.43
CA LEU A 4 -10.48 -13.83 -20.77
C LEU A 4 -11.38 -13.82 -22.01
N SER A 5 -11.53 -12.68 -22.70
CA SER A 5 -12.02 -12.68 -24.08
C SER A 5 -10.97 -13.16 -25.09
N THR A 6 -9.70 -13.25 -24.68
CA THR A 6 -8.60 -13.74 -25.52
C THR A 6 -8.37 -15.25 -25.35
N PRO A 7 -8.16 -16.00 -26.45
CA PRO A 7 -7.82 -17.43 -26.35
C PRO A 7 -6.51 -17.70 -25.60
N GLN A 8 -5.55 -16.76 -25.59
CA GLN A 8 -4.30 -16.92 -24.83
C GLN A 8 -4.55 -16.96 -23.33
N ASP A 9 -5.30 -16.00 -22.78
CA ASP A 9 -5.55 -15.94 -21.34
C ASP A 9 -6.48 -17.08 -20.90
N GLN A 10 -7.41 -17.49 -21.76
CA GLN A 10 -8.22 -18.70 -21.55
C GLN A 10 -7.35 -19.97 -21.50
N ALA A 11 -6.35 -20.10 -22.38
CA ALA A 11 -5.41 -21.21 -22.34
C ALA A 11 -4.57 -21.18 -21.06
N THR A 12 -4.03 -20.02 -20.68
CA THR A 12 -3.27 -19.84 -19.44
C THR A 12 -4.13 -20.24 -18.22
N ALA A 13 -5.39 -19.79 -18.16
CA ALA A 13 -6.32 -20.16 -17.09
C ALA A 13 -6.58 -21.68 -17.01
N LEU A 14 -6.58 -22.40 -18.14
CA LEU A 14 -6.68 -23.87 -18.13
C LEU A 14 -5.44 -24.55 -17.52
N PHE A 15 -4.24 -24.07 -17.84
CA PHE A 15 -3.00 -24.57 -17.22
C PHE A 15 -3.01 -24.32 -15.71
N VAL A 16 -3.36 -23.10 -15.30
CA VAL A 16 -3.49 -22.71 -13.89
C VAL A 16 -4.53 -23.57 -13.17
N GLY A 17 -5.75 -23.70 -13.73
CA GLY A 17 -6.84 -24.44 -13.09
C GLY A 17 -6.62 -25.95 -13.00
N ILE A 18 -6.12 -26.58 -14.08
CA ILE A 18 -6.03 -28.05 -14.19
C ILE A 18 -4.68 -28.57 -13.71
N LEU A 19 -3.58 -27.86 -14.02
CA LEU A 19 -2.23 -28.29 -13.66
C LEU A 19 -1.68 -27.56 -12.43
N GLY A 20 -2.36 -26.52 -11.93
CA GLY A 20 -1.89 -25.74 -10.79
C GLY A 20 -0.60 -24.96 -11.05
N ARG A 21 -0.25 -24.72 -12.32
CA ARG A 21 1.04 -24.13 -12.71
C ARG A 21 0.95 -23.26 -13.95
N ALA A 22 1.89 -22.33 -14.09
CA ALA A 22 2.04 -21.51 -15.28
C ALA A 22 2.46 -22.33 -16.53
N PRO A 23 1.97 -21.96 -17.73
CA PRO A 23 2.38 -22.60 -18.97
C PRO A 23 3.74 -22.10 -19.47
N ARG A 24 4.34 -22.87 -20.39
CA ARG A 24 5.31 -22.32 -21.35
C ARG A 24 4.58 -21.71 -22.55
N THR A 25 5.18 -20.71 -23.19
CA THR A 25 4.59 -20.01 -24.35
C THR A 25 4.14 -20.97 -25.46
N ASP A 26 4.97 -21.95 -25.84
CA ASP A 26 4.61 -22.93 -26.88
C ASP A 26 3.35 -23.75 -26.52
N GLY A 27 3.22 -24.13 -25.24
CA GLY A 27 2.06 -24.86 -24.74
C GLY A 27 0.81 -24.01 -24.71
N ARG A 28 0.92 -22.78 -24.17
CA ARG A 28 -0.17 -21.78 -24.16
C ARG A 28 -0.66 -21.52 -25.58
N ASP A 29 0.24 -21.22 -26.50
CA ASP A 29 -0.10 -20.82 -27.87
C ASP A 29 -0.75 -21.97 -28.66
N PHE A 30 -0.32 -23.22 -28.43
CA PHE A 30 -0.97 -24.40 -29.00
C PHE A 30 -2.44 -24.49 -28.56
N TRP A 31 -2.70 -24.44 -27.25
CA TRP A 31 -4.05 -24.57 -26.71
C TRP A 31 -4.93 -23.36 -27.02
N ALA A 32 -4.36 -22.14 -27.07
CA ALA A 32 -5.06 -20.95 -27.52
C ALA A 32 -5.60 -21.10 -28.94
N GLY A 33 -4.83 -21.71 -29.86
CA GLY A 33 -5.29 -21.99 -31.22
C GLY A 33 -6.44 -23.01 -31.29
N GLU A 34 -6.44 -24.01 -30.39
CA GLU A 34 -7.55 -24.96 -30.27
C GLU A 34 -8.80 -24.29 -29.68
N ILE A 35 -8.64 -23.37 -28.71
CA ILE A 35 -9.73 -22.61 -28.10
C ILE A 35 -10.38 -21.67 -29.13
N GLU A 36 -9.59 -20.96 -29.93
CA GLU A 36 -10.09 -20.12 -31.01
C GLU A 36 -10.98 -20.92 -32.01
N SER A 37 -10.66 -22.20 -32.19
CA SER A 37 -11.35 -23.09 -33.13
C SER A 37 -12.59 -23.76 -32.55
N ASN A 38 -12.57 -24.14 -31.28
CA ASN A 38 -13.55 -25.06 -30.69
C ASN A 38 -14.26 -24.54 -29.43
N GLY A 39 -13.82 -23.42 -28.85
CA GLY A 39 -14.29 -22.88 -27.57
C GLY A 39 -13.68 -23.58 -26.36
N ILE A 40 -13.63 -22.87 -25.23
CA ILE A 40 -12.88 -23.30 -24.03
C ILE A 40 -13.40 -24.59 -23.42
N GLU A 41 -14.72 -24.79 -23.32
CA GLU A 41 -15.32 -26.00 -22.73
C GLU A 41 -14.86 -27.28 -23.46
N SER A 42 -14.94 -27.28 -24.81
CA SER A 42 -14.55 -28.44 -25.62
C SER A 42 -13.05 -28.68 -25.61
N VAL A 43 -12.25 -27.64 -25.41
CA VAL A 43 -10.80 -27.76 -25.31
C VAL A 43 -10.37 -28.24 -23.93
N ALA A 44 -11.05 -27.84 -22.86
CA ALA A 44 -10.77 -28.31 -21.52
C ALA A 44 -10.90 -29.84 -21.41
N GLU A 45 -11.92 -30.43 -22.03
CA GLU A 45 -12.07 -31.90 -22.13
C GLU A 45 -10.86 -32.56 -22.84
N GLN A 46 -10.37 -31.95 -23.92
CA GLN A 46 -9.22 -32.46 -24.67
C GLN A 46 -7.92 -32.28 -23.89
N PHE A 47 -7.79 -31.16 -23.18
CA PHE A 47 -6.68 -30.86 -22.30
C PHE A 47 -6.54 -31.93 -21.21
N ALA A 48 -7.67 -32.33 -20.60
CA ALA A 48 -7.75 -33.36 -19.56
C ALA A 48 -7.18 -34.73 -19.98
N THR A 49 -7.24 -35.04 -21.28
CA THR A 49 -6.80 -36.34 -21.83
C THR A 49 -5.47 -36.24 -22.58
N SER A 50 -4.89 -35.05 -22.64
CA SER A 50 -3.64 -34.78 -23.33
C SER A 50 -2.43 -35.31 -22.55
N ASN A 51 -1.24 -35.17 -23.15
CA ASN A 51 0.01 -35.54 -22.48
C ASN A 51 0.41 -34.54 -21.37
N GLU A 52 -0.25 -33.38 -21.26
CA GLU A 52 0.05 -32.37 -20.23
C GLU A 52 -0.20 -32.92 -18.81
N LEU A 53 -1.20 -33.78 -18.65
CA LEU A 53 -1.57 -34.42 -17.39
C LEU A 53 -0.83 -35.75 -17.13
N GLN A 54 -0.31 -36.40 -18.16
CA GLN A 54 0.21 -37.77 -18.05
C GLN A 54 1.60 -37.85 -17.40
N ASN A 55 2.27 -36.71 -17.17
CA ASN A 55 3.62 -36.62 -16.61
C ASN A 55 3.73 -35.49 -15.57
N THR A 56 2.78 -35.36 -14.64
CA THR A 56 2.81 -34.26 -13.65
C THR A 56 3.49 -34.62 -12.33
N GLU A 57 3.72 -35.90 -12.03
CA GLU A 57 4.18 -36.41 -10.72
C GLU A 57 3.45 -35.80 -9.50
N ASN A 58 2.25 -35.25 -9.72
CA ASN A 58 1.42 -34.56 -8.73
C ASN A 58 1.91 -33.17 -8.26
N SER A 59 2.77 -32.49 -9.02
CA SER A 59 3.14 -31.09 -8.75
C SER A 59 2.01 -30.15 -9.19
N GLY A 60 1.16 -29.72 -8.25
CA GLY A 60 0.07 -28.73 -8.43
C GLY A 60 -1.17 -29.22 -9.20
N ALA A 61 -1.04 -30.27 -10.01
CA ALA A 61 -2.12 -30.78 -10.84
C ALA A 61 -3.28 -31.36 -10.02
N LEU A 62 -4.50 -31.27 -10.58
CA LEU A 62 -5.70 -31.77 -9.92
C LEU A 62 -5.59 -33.27 -9.62
N ASN A 63 -5.87 -33.62 -8.36
CA ASN A 63 -5.97 -35.01 -7.94
C ASN A 63 -7.39 -35.53 -8.18
N PHE A 64 -7.65 -36.08 -9.37
CA PHE A 64 -8.95 -36.64 -9.73
C PHE A 64 -9.41 -37.83 -8.85
N ASP A 65 -8.52 -38.41 -8.04
CA ASP A 65 -8.86 -39.47 -7.08
C ASP A 65 -9.27 -38.92 -5.69
N ALA A 66 -9.19 -37.60 -5.47
CA ALA A 66 -9.62 -36.95 -4.22
C ALA A 66 -11.15 -37.01 -4.03
N ASP A 67 -11.60 -36.80 -2.80
CA ASP A 67 -13.04 -36.63 -2.56
C ASP A 67 -13.55 -35.30 -3.15
N THR A 68 -14.87 -35.23 -3.38
CA THR A 68 -15.54 -34.11 -4.03
C THR A 68 -15.21 -32.75 -3.41
N ALA A 69 -15.19 -32.65 -2.09
CA ALA A 69 -14.96 -31.38 -1.41
C ALA A 69 -13.49 -30.96 -1.54
N THR A 70 -12.56 -31.91 -1.35
CA THR A 70 -11.12 -31.67 -1.54
C THR A 70 -10.81 -31.25 -2.97
N LEU A 71 -11.43 -31.89 -3.96
CA LEU A 71 -11.21 -31.55 -5.37
C LEU A 71 -11.81 -30.17 -5.73
N ALA A 72 -12.99 -29.83 -5.21
CA ALA A 72 -13.57 -28.50 -5.40
C ALA A 72 -12.69 -27.41 -4.75
N ASP A 73 -12.15 -27.65 -3.55
CA ASP A 73 -11.22 -26.73 -2.89
C ASP A 73 -9.91 -26.58 -3.67
N GLN A 74 -9.40 -27.66 -4.28
CA GLN A 74 -8.23 -27.61 -5.16
C GLN A 74 -8.50 -26.79 -6.43
N ILE A 75 -9.64 -27.01 -7.11
CA ILE A 75 -10.03 -26.22 -8.28
C ILE A 75 -10.13 -24.73 -7.91
N SER A 76 -10.77 -24.43 -6.77
CA SER A 76 -10.90 -23.06 -6.28
C SER A 76 -9.54 -22.43 -6.00
N THR A 77 -8.67 -23.12 -5.28
CA THR A 77 -7.31 -22.63 -4.98
C THR A 77 -6.48 -22.44 -6.24
N ASN A 78 -6.56 -23.38 -7.19
CA ASN A 78 -5.80 -23.30 -8.43
C ASN A 78 -6.21 -22.07 -9.26
N LEU A 79 -7.51 -21.86 -9.47
CA LEU A 79 -8.03 -20.76 -10.29
C LEU A 79 -7.95 -19.40 -9.59
N PHE A 80 -8.14 -19.34 -8.27
CA PHE A 80 -8.39 -18.08 -7.55
C PHE A 80 -7.46 -17.82 -6.37
N GLY A 81 -6.54 -18.74 -6.04
CA GLY A 81 -5.65 -18.60 -4.90
C GLY A 81 -6.33 -18.87 -3.55
N SER A 82 -7.64 -19.13 -3.53
CA SER A 82 -8.43 -19.38 -2.32
C SER A 82 -9.40 -20.56 -2.48
N ALA A 83 -9.51 -21.39 -1.44
CA ALA A 83 -10.43 -22.53 -1.40
C ALA A 83 -11.92 -22.14 -1.32
N THR A 84 -12.25 -20.89 -0.97
CA THR A 84 -13.64 -20.43 -0.80
C THR A 84 -14.20 -19.70 -2.01
N ALA A 85 -13.35 -19.25 -2.92
CA ALA A 85 -13.69 -18.35 -4.03
C ALA A 85 -14.82 -18.87 -4.94
N LEU A 86 -14.87 -20.18 -5.23
CA LEU A 86 -16.00 -20.77 -5.96
C LEU A 86 -17.34 -20.59 -5.25
N GLY A 87 -17.35 -20.57 -3.92
CA GLY A 87 -18.54 -20.30 -3.12
C GLY A 87 -19.00 -18.85 -3.26
N ASP A 88 -18.06 -17.90 -3.28
CA ASP A 88 -18.33 -16.47 -3.42
C ASP A 88 -18.88 -16.11 -4.81
N LEU A 89 -18.51 -16.87 -5.85
CA LEU A 89 -19.12 -16.81 -7.18
C LEU A 89 -20.42 -17.61 -7.32
N GLY A 90 -20.80 -18.39 -6.29
CA GLY A 90 -21.95 -19.30 -6.35
C GLY A 90 -21.77 -20.50 -7.28
N LEU A 91 -20.54 -20.81 -7.69
CA LEU A 91 -20.19 -21.89 -8.63
C LEU A 91 -19.84 -23.22 -7.94
N ARG A 92 -19.61 -23.20 -6.62
CA ARG A 92 -19.19 -24.39 -5.87
C ARG A 92 -20.16 -25.56 -5.99
N ASP A 93 -21.46 -25.31 -5.82
CA ASP A 93 -22.49 -26.34 -5.90
C ASP A 93 -22.55 -26.98 -7.30
N ASP A 94 -22.37 -26.18 -8.35
CA ASP A 94 -22.37 -26.65 -9.74
C ASP A 94 -21.15 -27.56 -10.01
N ILE A 95 -19.96 -27.16 -9.54
CA ILE A 95 -18.74 -27.97 -9.65
C ILE A 95 -18.84 -29.26 -8.86
N GLU A 96 -19.30 -29.20 -7.60
CA GLU A 96 -19.50 -30.40 -6.78
C GLU A 96 -20.54 -31.33 -7.40
N SER A 97 -21.58 -30.80 -8.04
CA SER A 97 -22.56 -31.61 -8.78
C SER A 97 -21.91 -32.34 -9.95
N VAL A 98 -21.06 -31.67 -10.74
CA VAL A 98 -20.34 -32.30 -11.86
C VAL A 98 -19.40 -33.39 -11.36
N ILE A 99 -18.60 -33.14 -10.33
CA ILE A 99 -17.69 -34.15 -9.76
C ILE A 99 -18.46 -35.40 -9.30
N ASN A 100 -19.64 -35.22 -8.69
CA ASN A 100 -20.46 -36.34 -8.19
C ASN A 100 -21.18 -37.11 -9.31
N ASP A 101 -21.64 -36.43 -10.36
CA ASP A 101 -22.41 -37.01 -11.46
C ASP A 101 -21.50 -37.61 -12.56
N ASP A 102 -20.38 -36.94 -12.84
CA ASP A 102 -19.38 -37.29 -13.85
C ASP A 102 -17.96 -36.93 -13.36
N GLY A 103 -17.46 -37.68 -12.39
CA GLY A 103 -16.08 -37.57 -11.87
C GLY A 103 -15.00 -38.03 -12.85
N SER A 104 -15.27 -38.01 -14.16
CA SER A 104 -14.25 -38.20 -15.19
C SER A 104 -13.38 -36.94 -15.30
N PRO A 105 -12.08 -37.08 -15.65
CA PRO A 105 -11.23 -35.92 -15.91
C PRO A 105 -11.83 -34.97 -16.96
N GLU A 106 -12.51 -35.50 -17.96
CA GLU A 106 -13.17 -34.73 -19.01
C GLU A 106 -14.34 -33.90 -18.47
N GLY A 107 -15.24 -34.50 -17.68
CA GLY A 107 -16.38 -33.80 -17.08
C GLY A 107 -15.94 -32.69 -16.13
N ILE A 108 -14.94 -32.97 -15.30
CA ILE A 108 -14.37 -32.00 -14.36
C ILE A 108 -13.68 -30.85 -15.10
N ALA A 109 -12.90 -31.13 -16.14
CA ALA A 109 -12.26 -30.10 -16.95
C ALA A 109 -13.27 -29.23 -17.70
N ALA A 110 -14.37 -29.81 -18.22
CA ALA A 110 -15.45 -29.04 -18.82
C ALA A 110 -16.06 -28.05 -17.80
N ALA A 111 -16.25 -28.45 -16.55
CA ALA A 111 -16.74 -27.56 -15.48
C ALA A 111 -15.75 -26.42 -15.18
N ILE A 112 -14.44 -26.69 -15.20
CA ILE A 112 -13.39 -25.67 -15.07
C ILE A 112 -13.46 -24.68 -16.25
N GLY A 113 -13.61 -25.19 -17.48
CA GLY A 113 -13.81 -24.34 -18.66
C GLY A 113 -15.03 -23.42 -18.53
N GLY A 114 -16.15 -23.93 -18.00
CA GLY A 114 -17.34 -23.13 -17.73
C GLY A 114 -17.16 -22.10 -16.61
N ALA A 115 -16.37 -22.41 -15.58
CA ALA A 115 -16.00 -21.45 -14.54
C ALA A 115 -15.16 -20.29 -15.12
N ILE A 116 -14.16 -20.61 -15.96
CA ILE A 116 -13.33 -19.60 -16.64
C ILE A 116 -14.19 -18.71 -17.56
N ASP A 117 -15.13 -19.30 -18.33
CA ASP A 117 -16.07 -18.54 -19.18
C ASP A 117 -17.00 -17.63 -18.35
N THR A 118 -17.40 -18.09 -17.17
CA THR A 118 -18.17 -17.29 -16.22
C THR A 118 -17.35 -16.09 -15.74
N VAL A 119 -16.10 -16.29 -15.33
CA VAL A 119 -15.20 -15.20 -14.92
C VAL A 119 -15.03 -14.19 -16.07
N GLY A 120 -14.81 -14.66 -17.29
CA GLY A 120 -14.73 -13.77 -18.47
C GLY A 120 -16.01 -12.98 -18.74
N THR A 121 -17.18 -13.55 -18.45
CA THR A 121 -18.45 -12.83 -18.50
C THR A 121 -18.52 -11.74 -17.42
N LEU A 122 -18.03 -12.02 -16.21
CA LEU A 122 -18.02 -11.07 -15.09
C LEU A 122 -17.04 -9.92 -15.32
N GLN A 123 -15.87 -10.17 -15.93
CA GLN A 123 -14.92 -9.13 -16.35
C GLN A 123 -15.54 -8.08 -17.29
N GLY A 124 -16.59 -8.47 -18.04
CA GLY A 124 -17.28 -7.60 -18.98
C GLY A 124 -18.44 -6.78 -18.38
N LEU A 125 -18.69 -6.89 -17.07
CA LEU A 125 -19.73 -6.12 -16.37
C LEU A 125 -19.14 -4.86 -15.73
N ASP A 126 -19.93 -3.78 -15.65
CA ASP A 126 -19.52 -2.54 -14.98
C ASP A 126 -19.34 -2.76 -13.46
N ASP A 127 -18.36 -2.08 -12.84
CA ASP A 127 -17.88 -2.27 -11.45
C ASP A 127 -18.95 -2.10 -10.34
N GLY A 128 -20.16 -1.63 -10.67
CA GLY A 128 -21.29 -1.51 -9.72
C GLY A 128 -22.31 -2.66 -9.76
N ILE A 129 -22.11 -3.67 -10.62
CA ILE A 129 -23.03 -4.81 -10.77
C ILE A 129 -22.61 -6.00 -9.90
N LEU A 130 -21.31 -6.19 -9.70
CA LEU A 130 -20.76 -7.28 -8.90
C LEU A 130 -20.84 -6.93 -7.40
N SER A 131 -20.99 -7.95 -6.55
CA SER A 131 -20.69 -7.77 -5.13
C SER A 131 -19.18 -7.61 -4.95
N SER A 132 -18.76 -6.91 -3.90
CA SER A 132 -17.33 -6.74 -3.58
C SER A 132 -16.60 -8.09 -3.46
N SER A 133 -17.27 -9.12 -2.94
CA SER A 133 -16.72 -10.48 -2.88
C SER A 133 -16.51 -11.11 -4.26
N ALA A 134 -17.44 -10.92 -5.20
CA ALA A 134 -17.31 -11.45 -6.55
C ALA A 134 -16.25 -10.68 -7.33
N GLN A 135 -16.14 -9.37 -7.12
CA GLN A 135 -15.12 -8.53 -7.71
C GLN A 135 -13.71 -8.95 -7.24
N ALA A 136 -13.52 -9.15 -5.94
CA ALA A 136 -12.24 -9.64 -5.39
C ALA A 136 -11.84 -11.00 -5.99
N VAL A 137 -12.79 -11.93 -6.18
CA VAL A 137 -12.50 -13.21 -6.82
C VAL A 137 -12.12 -13.07 -8.29
N VAL A 138 -12.78 -12.17 -9.03
CA VAL A 138 -12.41 -11.87 -10.43
C VAL A 138 -11.00 -11.29 -10.48
N GLU A 139 -10.67 -10.35 -9.59
CA GLU A 139 -9.33 -9.75 -9.51
C GLU A 139 -8.25 -10.80 -9.17
N ALA A 140 -8.51 -11.65 -8.17
CA ALA A 140 -7.61 -12.74 -7.81
C ALA A 140 -7.37 -13.72 -8.98
N HIS A 141 -8.42 -14.01 -9.76
CA HIS A 141 -8.26 -14.81 -10.98
C HIS A 141 -7.38 -14.09 -12.01
N ASN A 142 -7.61 -12.79 -12.24
CA ASN A 142 -6.85 -11.99 -13.20
C ASN A 142 -5.37 -11.97 -12.85
N ASN A 143 -5.06 -11.73 -11.57
CA ASN A 143 -3.71 -11.69 -11.05
C ASN A 143 -2.99 -13.03 -11.23
N ARG A 144 -3.67 -14.15 -11.02
CA ARG A 144 -3.09 -15.49 -11.25
C ARG A 144 -2.81 -15.76 -12.73
N VAL A 145 -3.68 -15.33 -13.62
CA VAL A 145 -3.45 -15.45 -15.08
C VAL A 145 -2.31 -14.52 -15.50
N ASP A 146 -2.23 -13.31 -14.97
CA ASP A 146 -1.14 -12.37 -15.22
C ASP A 146 0.20 -12.90 -14.72
N ALA A 147 0.26 -13.46 -13.50
CA ALA A 147 1.45 -14.10 -12.97
C ALA A 147 1.94 -15.25 -13.87
N ALA A 148 1.01 -16.09 -14.34
CA ALA A 148 1.31 -17.17 -15.26
C ALA A 148 1.79 -16.67 -16.64
N ASN A 149 1.24 -15.57 -17.13
CA ASN A 149 1.67 -14.94 -18.38
C ASN A 149 3.07 -14.30 -18.24
N ASN A 150 3.34 -13.62 -17.11
CA ASN A 150 4.67 -13.08 -16.78
C ASN A 150 5.70 -14.21 -16.71
N PHE A 151 5.35 -15.34 -16.11
CA PHE A 151 6.21 -16.52 -16.08
C PHE A 151 6.53 -17.03 -17.49
N ALA A 152 5.53 -17.16 -18.37
CA ALA A 152 5.74 -17.61 -19.74
C ALA A 152 6.68 -16.66 -20.52
N ALA A 153 6.51 -15.35 -20.35
CA ALA A 153 7.39 -14.34 -20.96
C ALA A 153 8.82 -14.39 -20.40
N ALA A 154 8.95 -14.47 -19.07
CA ALA A 154 10.23 -14.61 -18.38
C ALA A 154 10.99 -15.87 -18.83
N TRP A 155 10.25 -16.97 -19.04
CA TRP A 155 10.81 -18.23 -19.55
C TRP A 155 11.30 -18.09 -20.99
N ASP A 156 10.57 -17.42 -21.88
CA ASP A 156 11.04 -17.18 -23.24
C ASP A 156 12.30 -16.31 -23.27
N ALA A 157 12.40 -15.35 -22.37
CA ALA A 157 13.55 -14.45 -22.25
C ALA A 157 14.78 -15.14 -21.65
N ASN A 158 14.61 -16.02 -20.67
CA ASN A 158 15.70 -16.54 -19.84
C ASN A 158 15.93 -18.06 -19.93
N GLY A 159 14.90 -18.85 -20.24
CA GLY A 159 14.98 -20.31 -20.39
C GLY A 159 15.50 -20.78 -21.76
N GLY A 160 15.56 -19.88 -22.75
CA GLY A 160 15.78 -20.18 -24.17
C GLY A 160 17.23 -20.26 -24.68
N GLU A 161 18.11 -21.04 -24.03
CA GLU A 161 19.30 -21.68 -24.65
C GLU A 161 19.91 -22.78 -23.75
N TRP A 162 19.43 -22.91 -22.52
CA TRP A 162 20.00 -23.73 -21.44
C TRP A 162 19.08 -24.86 -20.96
N GLY A 163 17.82 -24.89 -21.41
CA GLY A 163 16.80 -25.88 -21.01
C GLY A 163 17.01 -27.32 -21.47
N ASP A 164 18.10 -27.96 -21.06
CA ASP A 164 18.23 -29.41 -21.04
C ASP A 164 19.19 -29.89 -19.93
N ASN A 165 19.14 -29.28 -18.73
CA ASN A 165 19.65 -29.98 -17.53
C ASN A 165 18.90 -31.31 -17.30
N GLY A 166 17.75 -31.48 -17.99
CA GLY A 166 16.94 -32.70 -18.05
C GLY A 166 15.96 -32.84 -16.90
N ASN A 167 15.86 -31.84 -16.00
CA ASN A 167 15.05 -31.88 -14.80
C ASN A 167 13.69 -31.21 -15.01
N LEU A 168 12.82 -31.87 -15.78
CA LEU A 168 11.45 -31.39 -16.03
C LEU A 168 10.62 -31.17 -14.75
N ASP A 169 10.97 -31.78 -13.61
CA ASP A 169 10.25 -31.60 -12.35
C ASP A 169 10.55 -30.24 -11.71
N ALA A 170 11.80 -29.76 -11.78
CA ALA A 170 12.19 -28.43 -11.30
C ALA A 170 11.53 -27.31 -12.11
N ASP A 171 11.57 -27.39 -13.44
CA ASP A 171 10.90 -26.43 -14.33
C ASP A 171 9.40 -26.31 -14.03
N ARG A 172 8.77 -27.45 -13.72
CA ARG A 172 7.34 -27.51 -13.38
C ARG A 172 7.06 -26.89 -12.01
N GLN A 173 7.99 -27.05 -11.06
CA GLN A 173 7.90 -26.47 -9.74
C GLN A 173 8.01 -24.95 -9.79
N LEU A 174 8.93 -24.40 -10.59
CA LEU A 174 9.04 -22.95 -10.80
C LEU A 174 7.73 -22.32 -11.31
N GLY A 175 7.04 -22.99 -12.22
CA GLY A 175 5.73 -22.54 -12.71
C GLY A 175 4.61 -22.61 -11.65
N GLN A 176 4.75 -23.42 -10.60
CA GLN A 176 3.84 -23.41 -9.44
C GLN A 176 4.22 -22.32 -8.45
N ASP A 177 5.52 -22.17 -8.19
CA ASP A 177 6.04 -21.17 -7.25
C ASP A 177 5.70 -19.76 -7.70
N ALA A 178 5.68 -19.50 -9.02
CA ALA A 178 5.20 -18.25 -9.60
C ALA A 178 3.72 -17.92 -9.27
N LEU A 179 2.93 -18.91 -8.84
CA LEU A 179 1.52 -18.76 -8.48
C LEU A 179 1.30 -18.79 -6.96
N ASN A 180 2.31 -19.10 -6.15
CA ASN A 180 2.17 -19.19 -4.71
C ASN A 180 2.00 -17.79 -4.12
N GLY A 181 0.97 -17.61 -3.28
CA GLY A 181 0.68 -16.32 -2.64
C GLY A 181 -0.02 -15.29 -3.52
N VAL A 182 -0.22 -15.57 -4.82
CA VAL A 182 -0.97 -14.67 -5.73
C VAL A 182 -2.45 -14.65 -5.34
N ASN A 183 -2.96 -13.46 -5.04
CA ASN A 183 -4.31 -13.18 -4.54
C ASN A 183 -4.92 -11.96 -5.28
N GLU A 184 -6.00 -11.38 -4.74
CA GLU A 184 -6.69 -10.21 -5.32
C GLU A 184 -5.85 -8.92 -5.34
N ASN A 185 -4.76 -8.83 -4.58
CA ASN A 185 -3.85 -7.69 -4.63
C ASN A 185 -2.93 -7.77 -5.85
N ALA A 186 -2.90 -6.72 -6.68
CA ALA A 186 -2.06 -6.63 -7.86
C ALA A 186 -0.56 -6.78 -7.53
N ASP A 187 -0.11 -6.33 -6.36
CA ASP A 187 1.30 -6.44 -5.93
C ASP A 187 1.72 -7.88 -5.61
N SER A 188 0.75 -8.78 -5.44
CA SER A 188 1.04 -10.22 -5.29
C SER A 188 1.52 -10.86 -6.60
N VAL A 189 1.36 -10.18 -7.75
CA VAL A 189 1.75 -10.68 -9.07
C VAL A 189 3.26 -10.51 -9.27
N PRO A 190 4.04 -11.61 -9.39
CA PRO A 190 5.46 -11.49 -9.61
C PRO A 190 5.76 -10.86 -10.97
N SER A 191 6.72 -9.93 -11.01
CA SER A 191 7.16 -9.29 -12.26
C SER A 191 7.93 -10.26 -13.16
N GLU A 192 7.91 -10.01 -14.46
CA GLU A 192 8.70 -10.77 -15.45
C GLU A 192 10.20 -10.77 -15.10
N ASP A 193 10.73 -9.65 -14.59
CA ASP A 193 12.14 -9.51 -14.20
C ASP A 193 12.50 -10.37 -12.98
N ASN A 194 11.62 -10.42 -11.97
CA ASN A 194 11.83 -11.24 -10.78
C ASN A 194 11.80 -12.73 -11.15
N LEU A 195 10.80 -13.14 -11.92
CA LEU A 195 10.67 -14.52 -12.41
C LEU A 195 11.83 -14.90 -13.33
N GLY A 196 12.31 -13.96 -14.14
CA GLY A 196 13.44 -14.17 -15.04
C GLY A 196 14.73 -14.48 -14.30
N GLN A 197 14.99 -13.84 -13.16
CA GLN A 197 16.15 -14.14 -12.31
C GLN A 197 16.04 -15.54 -11.70
N THR A 198 14.87 -15.88 -11.13
CA THR A 198 14.65 -17.22 -10.57
C THR A 198 14.85 -18.33 -11.61
N ILE A 199 14.33 -18.13 -12.83
CA ILE A 199 14.51 -19.08 -13.94
C ILE A 199 15.98 -19.15 -14.35
N ALA A 200 16.68 -18.02 -14.43
CA ALA A 200 18.10 -18.00 -14.80
C ALA A 200 18.99 -18.70 -13.76
N ASP A 201 18.69 -18.56 -12.47
CA ASP A 201 19.44 -19.19 -11.38
C ASP A 201 19.26 -20.71 -11.37
N ASP A 202 18.05 -21.21 -11.59
CA ASP A 202 17.76 -22.65 -11.72
C ASP A 202 18.52 -23.27 -12.91
N GLU A 203 18.47 -22.62 -14.07
CA GLU A 203 19.18 -23.04 -15.28
C GLU A 203 20.71 -22.92 -15.15
N GLN A 204 21.22 -22.12 -14.22
CA GLN A 204 22.67 -21.98 -13.96
C GLN A 204 23.25 -23.14 -13.14
N THR A 205 22.43 -24.07 -12.64
CA THR A 205 22.89 -25.27 -11.92
C THR A 205 23.52 -26.33 -12.85
N THR A 206 24.73 -26.00 -13.34
CA THR A 206 25.84 -26.80 -13.90
C THR A 206 25.90 -27.15 -15.41
N PRO A 207 26.99 -26.75 -16.10
CA PRO A 207 27.63 -27.55 -17.14
C PRO A 207 28.25 -28.80 -16.51
N GLY A 208 27.78 -29.97 -16.89
CA GLY A 208 28.14 -31.23 -16.26
C GLY A 208 29.63 -31.53 -16.14
N ASP A 209 30.03 -32.06 -15.00
CA ASP A 209 31.02 -33.13 -14.91
C ASP A 209 30.30 -34.46 -15.12
N GLY A 210 30.13 -34.83 -16.39
CA GLY A 210 29.58 -36.14 -16.72
C GLY A 210 30.44 -37.28 -16.19
N ASP A 211 30.00 -37.91 -15.10
CA ASP A 211 30.16 -39.33 -14.85
C ASP A 211 28.86 -39.92 -14.31
N GLY A 212 27.92 -40.09 -15.23
CA GLY A 212 26.98 -41.19 -15.13
C GLY A 212 27.74 -42.52 -15.09
N ASP A 213 28.11 -42.99 -13.91
CA ASP A 213 28.05 -44.39 -13.54
C ASP A 213 27.57 -44.55 -12.10
N GLY A 214 26.33 -45.02 -11.98
CA GLY A 214 25.92 -45.71 -10.78
C GLY A 214 26.81 -46.93 -10.57
N ASP A 215 27.71 -46.86 -9.61
CA ASP A 215 28.03 -47.97 -8.74
C ASP A 215 28.05 -47.53 -7.28
N GLY A 216 27.10 -48.07 -6.52
CA GLY A 216 27.24 -48.10 -5.08
C GLY A 216 28.40 -49.01 -4.72
N ASP A 217 29.38 -48.46 -4.04
CA ASP A 217 30.09 -49.15 -2.97
C ASP A 217 30.11 -48.29 -1.71
N GLY A 218 29.20 -48.63 -0.81
CA GLY A 218 29.43 -48.30 0.59
C GLY A 218 30.69 -49.01 1.07
N ASP A 219 31.69 -48.24 1.47
CA ASP A 219 32.54 -48.57 2.58
C ASP A 219 32.43 -47.48 3.65
N GLY A 220 31.44 -47.69 4.53
CA GLY A 220 31.49 -47.05 5.82
C GLY A 220 32.77 -47.43 6.56
N ASP A 221 33.69 -46.49 6.67
CA ASP A 221 34.55 -46.34 7.83
C ASP A 221 34.14 -45.07 8.58
N GLY A 222 33.20 -45.23 9.51
CA GLY A 222 33.01 -44.25 10.56
C GLY A 222 34.28 -44.13 11.38
N ASP A 223 35.09 -43.11 11.10
CA ASP A 223 35.81 -42.35 12.11
C ASP A 223 35.02 -41.08 12.41
N GLY A 224 34.22 -41.15 13.48
CA GLY A 224 33.70 -39.95 14.11
C GLY A 224 34.83 -39.17 14.77
N ASP A 225 35.57 -38.38 14.00
CA ASP A 225 35.87 -37.02 14.41
C ASP A 225 34.66 -36.15 14.07
N GLY A 226 34.24 -35.29 15.00
CA GLY A 226 33.21 -34.31 14.72
C GLY A 226 33.82 -33.28 13.78
N ASP A 227 33.61 -33.48 12.48
CA ASP A 227 33.53 -32.42 11.50
C ASP A 227 32.19 -31.70 11.71
N GLY A 228 32.12 -30.94 12.81
CA GLY A 228 31.26 -29.77 12.79
C GLY A 228 31.55 -29.00 11.50
N ASP A 229 30.52 -28.58 10.79
CA ASP A 229 30.75 -27.79 9.59
C ASP A 229 31.71 -26.65 9.97
N GLY A 230 32.80 -26.55 9.20
CA GLY A 230 33.78 -25.49 9.41
C GLY A 230 33.35 -24.20 8.73
N ASP A 231 32.23 -24.25 8.02
CA ASP A 231 31.72 -23.23 7.14
C ASP A 231 30.68 -22.42 7.89
N ALA A 232 30.76 -21.09 7.77
CA ALA A 232 29.84 -20.23 8.50
C ALA A 232 28.48 -20.17 7.78
N PRO A 233 27.38 -19.99 8.53
CA PRO A 233 26.06 -19.84 7.95
C PRO A 233 26.04 -18.62 7.03
N THR A 234 25.31 -18.73 5.92
CA THR A 234 25.14 -17.66 4.95
C THR A 234 23.74 -17.06 5.09
N VAL A 235 23.66 -15.79 5.47
CA VAL A 235 22.44 -14.99 5.32
C VAL A 235 22.43 -14.46 3.88
N GLU A 236 21.36 -14.69 3.14
CA GLU A 236 21.25 -14.20 1.76
C GLU A 236 21.32 -12.66 1.74
N SER A 237 22.11 -12.11 0.82
CA SER A 237 22.32 -10.66 0.74
C SER A 237 21.17 -9.98 -0.01
N GLY A 238 20.72 -8.83 0.47
CA GLY A 238 19.72 -8.01 -0.23
C GLY A 238 18.29 -8.49 -0.05
N GLN A 239 18.02 -9.34 0.95
CA GLN A 239 16.65 -9.68 1.33
C GLN A 239 15.88 -8.42 1.75
N THR A 240 14.61 -8.38 1.38
CA THR A 240 13.66 -7.36 1.81
C THR A 240 12.50 -8.04 2.53
N VAL A 241 12.20 -7.58 3.74
CA VAL A 241 11.03 -7.95 4.52
C VAL A 241 10.02 -6.82 4.38
N SER A 242 8.96 -7.06 3.60
CA SER A 242 7.89 -6.09 3.37
C SER A 242 6.67 -6.43 4.23
N PHE A 243 6.14 -5.44 4.95
CA PHE A 243 4.93 -5.62 5.75
C PHE A 243 4.05 -4.38 5.69
N GLN A 244 2.75 -4.60 5.77
CA GLN A 244 1.77 -3.51 5.88
C GLN A 244 1.89 -2.86 7.26
N GLU A 245 1.80 -1.54 7.30
CA GLU A 245 1.76 -0.76 8.54
C GLU A 245 0.59 -1.15 9.45
N ASN A 246 0.47 -0.50 10.62
CA ASN A 246 -0.54 -0.81 11.62
C ASN A 246 -0.54 -2.28 12.09
N ALA A 247 0.57 -2.99 11.86
CA ALA A 247 0.74 -4.35 12.29
C ALA A 247 0.71 -4.45 13.82
N ALA A 248 -0.13 -5.34 14.34
CA ALA A 248 -0.24 -5.53 15.78
C ALA A 248 1.05 -6.11 16.39
N ALA A 249 1.30 -5.81 17.66
CA ALA A 249 2.41 -6.42 18.40
C ALA A 249 2.33 -7.96 18.37
N GLY A 250 3.42 -8.61 17.97
CA GLY A 250 3.53 -10.06 17.78
C GLY A 250 3.03 -10.56 16.43
N ALA A 251 2.59 -9.69 15.52
CA ALA A 251 2.29 -10.06 14.14
C ALA A 251 3.57 -10.56 13.44
N GLY A 252 3.44 -11.65 12.69
CA GLY A 252 4.50 -12.12 11.80
C GLY A 252 4.54 -11.23 10.56
N ILE A 253 5.65 -10.54 10.36
CA ILE A 253 5.83 -9.51 9.32
C ILE A 253 6.73 -9.96 8.17
N GLY A 254 7.28 -11.17 8.24
CA GLY A 254 8.00 -11.76 7.12
C GLY A 254 8.97 -12.86 7.55
N GLN A 255 9.91 -13.14 6.67
CA GLN A 255 10.82 -14.27 6.76
C GLN A 255 12.21 -13.86 6.28
N ILE A 256 13.23 -14.22 7.04
CA ILE A 256 14.64 -14.10 6.64
C ILE A 256 15.16 -15.50 6.34
N THR A 257 15.82 -15.67 5.20
CA THR A 257 16.43 -16.95 4.83
C THR A 257 17.91 -16.92 5.16
N ALA A 258 18.36 -17.91 5.94
CA ALA A 258 19.75 -18.21 6.12
C ALA A 258 19.96 -19.71 5.87
N THR A 259 21.08 -20.05 5.24
CA THR A 259 21.43 -21.42 4.90
C THR A 259 22.75 -21.79 5.52
N ASP A 260 22.86 -23.04 5.95
CA ASP A 260 24.06 -23.61 6.51
C ASP A 260 24.07 -25.11 6.21
N ASP A 261 25.25 -25.72 6.13
CA ASP A 261 25.37 -27.17 5.95
C ASP A 261 24.99 -27.92 7.24
N GLY A 262 25.06 -27.25 8.40
CA GLY A 262 24.56 -27.71 9.69
C GLY A 262 23.27 -27.02 10.13
N SER A 263 23.13 -26.82 11.44
CA SER A 263 21.90 -26.29 12.04
C SER A 263 22.09 -24.87 12.52
N ILE A 264 21.29 -23.96 11.98
CA ILE A 264 21.25 -22.58 12.48
C ILE A 264 20.57 -22.55 13.86
N THR A 265 21.29 -22.02 14.86
CA THR A 265 20.81 -21.95 16.25
C THR A 265 20.20 -20.61 16.63
N SER A 266 20.59 -19.52 15.96
CA SER A 266 19.98 -18.20 16.16
C SER A 266 20.14 -17.30 14.94
N LEU A 267 19.12 -16.47 14.68
CA LEU A 267 19.22 -15.28 13.85
C LEU A 267 18.90 -14.06 14.72
N GLU A 268 19.76 -13.04 14.67
CA GLU A 268 19.59 -11.84 15.49
C GLU A 268 19.92 -10.58 14.69
N VAL A 269 19.19 -9.49 14.97
CA VAL A 269 19.56 -8.15 14.51
C VAL A 269 20.73 -7.66 15.36
N THR A 270 21.87 -7.41 14.72
CA THR A 270 23.13 -7.06 15.38
C THR A 270 23.60 -5.63 15.10
N GLY A 271 22.93 -4.94 14.16
CA GLY A 271 23.16 -3.56 13.79
C GLY A 271 22.11 -3.08 12.80
N GLY A 272 22.16 -1.81 12.40
CA GLY A 272 21.17 -1.22 11.48
C GLY A 272 20.81 0.21 11.83
N ASP A 273 19.79 0.71 11.13
CA ASP A 273 19.23 2.04 11.33
C ASP A 273 18.43 2.14 12.64
N GLY A 274 18.61 3.26 13.34
CA GLY A 274 17.82 3.60 14.52
C GLY A 274 17.80 2.50 15.61
N ASN A 275 16.59 2.21 16.11
CA ASN A 275 16.34 1.20 17.14
C ASN A 275 15.69 -0.08 16.56
N ILE A 276 15.98 -0.44 15.30
CA ILE A 276 15.35 -1.59 14.63
C ILE A 276 15.44 -2.90 15.44
N ALA A 277 16.54 -3.10 16.17
CA ALA A 277 16.74 -4.27 17.03
C ALA A 277 15.72 -4.35 18.20
N ASP A 278 15.14 -3.22 18.61
CA ASP A 278 14.07 -3.17 19.62
C ASP A 278 12.67 -3.36 19.01
N TYR A 279 12.52 -3.13 17.69
CA TYR A 279 11.23 -3.14 16.98
C TYR A 279 10.85 -4.51 16.42
N VAL A 280 11.83 -5.36 16.10
CA VAL A 280 11.59 -6.69 15.52
C VAL A 280 12.25 -7.80 16.32
N THR A 281 11.69 -9.00 16.22
CA THR A 281 12.28 -10.25 16.70
C THR A 281 12.38 -11.23 15.55
N ILE A 282 13.45 -12.02 15.52
CA ILE A 282 13.68 -13.06 14.51
C ILE A 282 13.84 -14.38 15.25
N ASP A 283 13.08 -15.41 14.87
CA ASP A 283 13.30 -16.76 15.39
C ASP A 283 14.45 -17.49 14.66
N ALA A 284 14.91 -18.62 15.19
CA ALA A 284 16.01 -19.38 14.57
C ALA A 284 15.65 -19.98 13.20
N ASN A 285 14.36 -20.06 12.86
CA ASN A 285 13.90 -20.47 11.54
C ASN A 285 13.76 -19.28 10.59
N GLY A 286 14.03 -18.05 11.06
CA GLY A 286 13.99 -16.80 10.32
C GLY A 286 12.64 -16.07 10.31
N THR A 287 11.62 -16.55 11.02
CA THR A 287 10.33 -15.84 11.11
C THR A 287 10.53 -14.51 11.82
N VAL A 288 10.12 -13.42 11.18
CA VAL A 288 10.20 -12.08 11.76
C VAL A 288 8.85 -11.70 12.35
N ALA A 289 8.86 -11.17 13.58
CA ALA A 289 7.67 -10.63 14.23
C ALA A 289 7.92 -9.25 14.86
N LEU A 290 6.88 -8.40 14.82
CA LEU A 290 6.94 -7.06 15.39
C LEU A 290 6.84 -7.09 16.93
N THR A 291 7.61 -6.27 17.62
CA THR A 291 7.53 -6.13 19.08
C THR A 291 6.44 -5.13 19.48
N GLU A 292 6.15 -5.05 20.79
CA GLU A 292 5.27 -4.00 21.33
C GLU A 292 5.83 -2.58 21.11
N ALA A 293 7.16 -2.43 21.06
CA ALA A 293 7.80 -1.16 20.73
C ALA A 293 7.72 -0.86 19.23
N GLY A 294 7.87 -1.88 18.37
CA GLY A 294 7.74 -1.74 16.92
C GLY A 294 6.32 -1.34 16.51
N ALA A 295 5.30 -1.96 17.12
CA ALA A 295 3.90 -1.69 16.83
C ALA A 295 3.45 -0.25 17.17
N GLY A 296 4.14 0.43 18.08
CA GLY A 296 3.87 1.82 18.45
C GLY A 296 4.96 2.80 18.00
N SER A 297 5.79 2.40 17.03
CA SER A 297 6.87 3.23 16.48
C SER A 297 6.49 3.77 15.11
N ALA A 298 7.14 4.87 14.70
CA ALA A 298 7.07 5.43 13.35
C ALA A 298 7.63 4.49 12.25
N LEU A 299 8.05 3.26 12.58
CA LEU A 299 8.34 2.22 11.60
C LEU A 299 7.08 1.45 11.19
N ASN A 300 5.99 1.57 11.94
CA ASN A 300 4.73 0.87 11.71
C ASN A 300 3.58 1.83 11.38
N ASP A 301 3.96 2.99 10.87
CA ASP A 301 3.12 4.13 10.49
C ASP A 301 3.82 4.72 9.27
N PHE A 302 3.24 4.51 8.10
CA PHE A 302 3.82 4.85 6.80
C PHE A 302 3.75 6.35 6.53
N GLU A 303 2.75 7.03 7.10
CA GLU A 303 2.57 8.47 7.03
C GLU A 303 3.63 9.21 7.87
N THR A 304 4.25 8.55 8.85
CA THR A 304 5.26 9.18 9.70
C THR A 304 6.65 8.55 9.57
N GLY A 305 7.59 9.33 9.01
CA GLY A 305 9.01 8.99 9.03
C GLY A 305 9.48 8.23 7.78
N SER A 306 10.38 7.26 7.97
CA SER A 306 11.00 6.54 6.86
C SER A 306 10.32 5.20 6.62
N ASN A 307 9.94 4.90 5.38
CA ASN A 307 9.18 3.69 5.05
C ASN A 307 10.09 2.51 4.67
N SER A 308 11.39 2.67 4.93
CA SER A 308 12.43 1.68 4.66
C SER A 308 13.57 1.84 5.65
N PHE A 309 14.00 0.73 6.25
CA PHE A 309 15.10 0.66 7.21
C PHE A 309 16.02 -0.50 6.89
N THR A 310 17.32 -0.34 7.10
CA THR A 310 18.29 -1.43 6.93
C THR A 310 18.71 -2.00 8.27
N ALA A 311 18.88 -3.32 8.34
CA ALA A 311 19.42 -4.00 9.51
C ALA A 311 20.48 -5.01 9.11
N THR A 312 21.51 -5.15 9.94
CA THR A 312 22.48 -6.23 9.84
C THR A 312 22.00 -7.43 10.65
N VAL A 313 21.64 -8.50 9.96
CA VAL A 313 21.20 -9.75 10.57
C VAL A 313 22.36 -10.73 10.59
N THR A 314 22.59 -11.35 11.75
CA THR A 314 23.64 -12.37 11.93
C THR A 314 23.02 -13.72 12.26
N ALA A 315 23.36 -14.73 11.46
CA ALA A 315 23.06 -16.13 11.74
C ALA A 315 24.23 -16.77 12.50
N THR A 316 23.93 -17.66 13.44
CA THR A 316 24.91 -18.47 14.19
C THR A 316 24.53 -19.94 14.11
N ASP A 317 25.47 -20.81 13.76
CA ASP A 317 25.28 -22.27 13.71
C ASP A 317 25.45 -22.94 15.09
N ASP A 318 25.42 -24.27 15.16
CA ASP A 318 25.56 -25.03 16.40
C ASP A 318 27.01 -25.20 16.89
N ASP A 319 27.99 -24.91 16.02
CA ASP A 319 29.43 -24.87 16.34
C ASP A 319 29.92 -23.46 16.73
N GLY A 320 29.07 -22.46 16.56
CA GLY A 320 29.27 -21.06 16.92
C GLY A 320 29.96 -20.22 15.84
N ASN A 321 30.00 -20.67 14.58
CA ASN A 321 30.40 -19.78 13.49
C ASN A 321 29.24 -18.82 13.15
N THR A 322 29.58 -17.69 12.53
CA THR A 322 28.64 -16.60 12.28
C THR A 322 28.79 -16.04 10.88
N GLY A 323 27.68 -15.78 10.22
CA GLY A 323 27.63 -14.98 8.99
C GLY A 323 26.56 -13.90 9.07
N SER A 324 26.78 -12.80 8.37
CA SER A 324 25.94 -11.60 8.47
C SER A 324 25.66 -11.03 7.09
N ALA A 325 24.46 -10.50 6.89
CA ALA A 325 24.09 -9.73 5.71
C ALA A 325 23.20 -8.55 6.10
N GLU A 326 23.09 -7.60 5.18
CA GLU A 326 22.14 -6.48 5.28
C GLU A 326 20.78 -6.93 4.74
N VAL A 327 19.74 -6.66 5.53
CA VAL A 327 18.34 -6.94 5.24
C VAL A 327 17.58 -5.62 5.29
N THR A 328 16.73 -5.38 4.30
CA THR A 328 15.88 -4.18 4.25
C THR A 328 14.51 -4.53 4.83
N PHE A 329 13.98 -3.67 5.70
CA PHE A 329 12.60 -3.72 6.16
C PHE A 329 11.86 -2.59 5.47
N SER A 330 10.87 -2.92 4.66
CA SER A 330 10.05 -1.93 3.96
C SER A 330 8.62 -1.99 4.48
N VAL A 331 8.04 -0.82 4.75
CA VAL A 331 6.65 -0.69 5.16
C VAL A 331 5.83 -0.40 3.91
N SER A 332 4.72 -1.10 3.72
CA SER A 332 3.75 -0.77 2.68
C SER A 332 2.55 -0.06 3.29
N ASN A 333 2.04 0.91 2.54
CA ASN A 333 0.90 1.73 2.96
C ASN A 333 -0.37 0.89 3.17
N ASP A 334 -1.11 1.18 4.22
CA ASP A 334 -2.49 0.74 4.40
C ASP A 334 -3.44 1.89 4.07
N THR A 335 -3.88 1.93 2.81
CA THR A 335 -4.84 2.92 2.28
C THR A 335 -6.14 3.09 3.08
N ALA A 336 -6.44 2.17 3.99
CA ALA A 336 -7.56 2.27 4.90
C ALA A 336 -7.33 3.23 6.09
N ASP A 337 -6.08 3.47 6.45
CA ASP A 337 -5.63 4.40 7.50
C ASP A 337 -4.74 5.53 6.96
N ASP A 338 -4.38 5.50 5.66
CA ASP A 338 -3.98 6.70 4.94
C ASP A 338 -5.04 7.77 5.24
N GLY A 339 -4.64 8.82 5.95
CA GLY A 339 -5.46 10.00 6.15
C GLY A 339 -6.01 10.44 4.80
N GLY A 340 -7.28 10.07 4.54
CA GLY A 340 -7.78 9.76 3.20
C GLY A 340 -7.35 10.71 2.10
N ASP A 341 -7.13 10.14 0.91
CA ASP A 341 -7.16 10.84 -0.37
C ASP A 341 -8.21 11.96 -0.28
N PHE A 342 -7.73 13.22 -0.34
CA PHE A 342 -8.49 14.41 0.04
C PHE A 342 -9.91 14.28 -0.49
N PRO A 343 -10.97 14.40 0.34
CA PRO A 343 -12.31 14.25 -0.18
C PRO A 343 -12.49 15.36 -1.22
N ASN A 344 -12.76 14.96 -2.47
CA ASN A 344 -13.26 15.77 -3.58
C ASN A 344 -14.69 16.23 -3.26
N LEU A 345 -14.78 16.94 -2.13
CA LEU A 345 -15.96 17.62 -1.68
C LEU A 345 -16.30 18.67 -2.74
N PRO A 346 -17.60 18.95 -2.94
CA PRO A 346 -17.99 20.07 -3.78
C PRO A 346 -17.33 21.36 -3.28
N PRO A 347 -17.11 22.36 -4.15
CA PRO A 347 -16.69 23.70 -3.71
C PRO A 347 -17.61 24.21 -2.60
N ALA A 348 -17.05 24.80 -1.55
CA ALA A 348 -17.80 25.20 -0.36
C ALA A 348 -19.00 26.10 -0.69
N PHE A 349 -20.08 25.99 0.09
CA PHE A 349 -21.29 26.78 -0.11
C PHE A 349 -21.04 28.25 0.25
N GLY A 350 -21.38 29.16 -0.65
CA GLY A 350 -21.01 30.59 -0.58
C GLY A 350 -20.06 30.97 -1.73
N GLY A 351 -20.00 32.26 -2.10
CA GLY A 351 -19.20 32.68 -3.26
C GLY A 351 -19.69 32.07 -4.59
N ASP A 352 -18.79 31.37 -5.30
CA ASP A 352 -19.04 30.71 -6.61
C ASP A 352 -19.43 29.21 -6.48
N GLY A 353 -19.48 28.66 -5.27
CA GLY A 353 -19.85 27.25 -5.04
C GLY A 353 -21.36 26.98 -5.20
N PRO A 354 -21.76 25.71 -5.45
CA PRO A 354 -23.16 25.33 -5.58
C PRO A 354 -23.96 25.59 -4.29
N GLU A 355 -25.20 26.07 -4.44
CA GLU A 355 -26.14 26.25 -3.32
C GLU A 355 -26.42 24.93 -2.59
N LEU A 356 -26.77 25.01 -1.30
CA LEU A 356 -27.15 23.85 -0.51
C LEU A 356 -28.39 23.15 -1.10
N VAL A 357 -28.33 21.83 -1.20
CA VAL A 357 -29.48 20.97 -1.57
C VAL A 357 -30.11 20.34 -0.32
N ASP A 358 -31.39 20.00 -0.38
CA ASP A 358 -32.10 19.40 0.76
C ASP A 358 -31.89 17.87 0.89
N ALA A 359 -31.32 17.20 -0.12
CA ALA A 359 -30.93 15.78 -0.11
C ALA A 359 -29.90 15.50 -1.21
N GLY A 360 -29.04 14.49 -1.03
CA GLY A 360 -27.99 14.15 -1.99
C GLY A 360 -28.44 13.26 -3.15
N THR A 361 -27.58 13.14 -4.15
CA THR A 361 -27.65 12.28 -5.33
C THR A 361 -26.35 11.49 -5.46
N SER A 362 -26.09 10.79 -6.55
CA SER A 362 -24.83 10.03 -6.72
C SER A 362 -23.62 10.92 -7.06
N SER A 363 -23.58 12.17 -6.65
CA SER A 363 -22.55 13.16 -6.96
C SER A 363 -22.23 13.95 -5.70
N SER A 364 -20.97 14.35 -5.53
CA SER A 364 -20.53 15.17 -4.39
C SER A 364 -21.31 16.49 -4.31
N GLU A 365 -22.08 16.71 -3.25
CA GLU A 365 -23.02 17.83 -3.08
C GLU A 365 -22.94 18.49 -1.69
N ASN A 366 -23.19 19.81 -1.63
CA ASN A 366 -23.31 20.50 -0.36
C ASN A 366 -24.77 20.34 0.12
N ILE A 367 -24.98 19.58 1.18
CA ILE A 367 -26.30 19.23 1.69
C ILE A 367 -26.63 20.10 2.91
N ASN A 368 -27.86 20.60 2.95
CA ASN A 368 -28.38 21.40 4.04
C ASN A 368 -28.62 20.55 5.30
N GLY A 369 -27.72 20.65 6.29
CA GLY A 369 -27.88 19.98 7.58
C GLY A 369 -28.87 20.66 8.53
N ASN A 370 -29.39 21.83 8.18
CA ASN A 370 -30.25 22.65 9.06
C ASN A 370 -31.74 22.31 8.93
N GLN A 371 -32.07 21.02 8.83
CA GLN A 371 -33.42 20.51 8.68
C GLN A 371 -33.71 19.34 9.60
N SER A 372 -34.97 19.20 10.02
CA SER A 372 -35.41 18.05 10.83
C SER A 372 -35.95 16.95 9.92
N ALA A 373 -35.06 16.12 9.39
CA ALA A 373 -35.36 15.06 8.44
C ALA A 373 -34.32 13.94 8.50
N THR A 374 -34.66 12.78 7.93
CA THR A 374 -33.68 11.77 7.53
C THR A 374 -33.27 12.07 6.09
N VAL A 375 -31.96 12.12 5.85
CA VAL A 375 -31.35 12.49 4.57
C VAL A 375 -30.29 11.48 4.21
N SER A 376 -30.23 11.16 2.92
CA SER A 376 -29.19 10.32 2.34
C SER A 376 -28.30 11.17 1.44
N GLY A 377 -27.01 10.87 1.42
CA GLY A 377 -26.06 11.34 0.42
C GLY A 377 -26.35 10.71 -0.95
N ASN A 378 -26.73 9.43 -0.99
CA ASN A 378 -26.93 8.62 -2.20
C ASN A 378 -25.65 8.42 -3.05
N GLY A 379 -24.47 8.53 -2.43
CA GLY A 379 -23.14 8.34 -3.01
C GLY A 379 -22.44 9.64 -3.38
N GLY A 380 -21.16 9.58 -3.77
CA GLY A 380 -20.33 10.79 -3.86
C GLY A 380 -19.67 11.10 -2.50
N GLN A 381 -18.99 12.24 -2.42
CA GLN A 381 -18.35 12.74 -1.19
C GLN A 381 -19.04 14.04 -0.81
N ASP A 382 -19.99 13.95 0.12
CA ASP A 382 -20.94 15.01 0.42
C ASP A 382 -20.52 15.86 1.61
N ARG A 383 -20.86 17.15 1.57
CA ARG A 383 -20.68 18.06 2.73
C ARG A 383 -22.03 18.41 3.35
N PHE A 384 -22.27 17.96 4.57
CA PHE A 384 -23.46 18.32 5.35
C PHE A 384 -23.18 19.56 6.19
N ALA A 385 -23.85 20.67 5.87
CA ALA A 385 -23.58 21.97 6.49
C ALA A 385 -24.52 22.30 7.66
N PHE A 386 -23.95 22.55 8.85
CA PHE A 386 -24.66 22.85 10.09
C PHE A 386 -24.39 24.27 10.62
N ASP A 387 -25.47 25.01 10.87
CA ASP A 387 -25.46 26.24 11.64
C ASP A 387 -25.63 25.90 13.13
N THR A 388 -24.65 26.22 13.94
CA THR A 388 -24.63 25.93 15.39
C THR A 388 -25.66 26.72 16.19
N GLY A 389 -26.32 27.71 15.57
CA GLY A 389 -27.51 28.38 16.08
C GLY A 389 -28.83 27.66 15.80
N SER A 390 -28.83 26.69 14.89
CA SER A 390 -29.99 25.88 14.52
C SER A 390 -30.26 24.80 15.56
N SER A 391 -31.53 24.54 15.87
CA SER A 391 -31.96 23.40 16.71
C SER A 391 -32.60 22.30 15.85
N ALA A 392 -32.23 22.23 14.58
CA ALA A 392 -32.62 21.15 13.70
C ALA A 392 -31.97 19.84 14.19
N ASP A 393 -32.62 18.73 13.86
CA ASP A 393 -32.25 17.39 14.31
C ASP A 393 -32.24 16.52 13.06
N LEU A 394 -31.06 16.41 12.46
CA LEU A 394 -30.85 15.72 11.19
C LEU A 394 -30.45 14.28 11.47
N THR A 395 -30.99 13.35 10.69
CA THR A 395 -30.49 11.97 10.63
C THR A 395 -29.86 11.72 9.27
N ILE A 396 -28.64 11.21 9.21
CA ILE A 396 -27.99 10.77 7.98
C ILE A 396 -28.00 9.24 7.96
N ASP A 397 -28.51 8.62 6.90
CA ASP A 397 -28.74 7.18 6.84
C ASP A 397 -27.74 6.39 5.97
N ASP A 398 -26.77 7.06 5.36
CA ASP A 398 -25.76 6.46 4.50
C ASP A 398 -24.41 7.22 4.51
N PHE A 399 -24.04 7.86 5.63
CA PHE A 399 -22.75 8.55 5.75
C PHE A 399 -21.58 7.59 5.50
N ALA A 400 -20.71 7.95 4.57
CA ALA A 400 -19.61 7.11 4.08
C ALA A 400 -18.25 7.78 4.29
N ASN A 401 -17.17 7.00 4.11
CA ASN A 401 -15.80 7.53 4.09
C ASN A 401 -15.68 8.56 2.95
N GLY A 402 -15.13 9.74 3.26
CA GLY A 402 -15.02 10.88 2.36
C GLY A 402 -16.20 11.87 2.42
N ASP A 403 -17.28 11.56 3.13
CA ASP A 403 -18.30 12.55 3.48
C ASP A 403 -17.83 13.45 4.65
N GLN A 404 -18.36 14.66 4.73
CA GLN A 404 -17.98 15.63 5.76
C GLN A 404 -19.20 16.21 6.49
N LEU A 405 -19.12 16.24 7.83
CA LEU A 405 -20.01 17.03 8.69
C LEU A 405 -19.36 18.39 8.99
N PHE A 406 -19.85 19.44 8.35
CA PHE A 406 -19.32 20.79 8.51
C PHE A 406 -20.11 21.58 9.57
N PHE A 407 -19.46 21.93 10.69
CA PHE A 407 -20.03 22.75 11.75
C PHE A 407 -19.44 24.15 11.74
N ASN A 408 -20.29 25.18 11.79
CA ASN A 408 -19.85 26.56 11.98
C ASN A 408 -19.38 26.81 13.44
N VAL A 409 -18.18 26.34 13.76
CA VAL A 409 -17.43 26.53 15.02
C VAL A 409 -15.98 26.94 14.73
N ASP A 410 -15.28 27.44 15.75
CA ASP A 410 -13.90 27.93 15.62
C ASP A 410 -12.84 26.89 16.03
N GLN A 411 -13.22 25.82 16.74
CA GLN A 411 -12.31 24.76 17.18
C GLN A 411 -12.99 23.40 17.16
N ILE A 412 -12.27 22.34 16.76
CA ILE A 412 -12.82 20.98 16.68
C ILE A 412 -13.29 20.45 18.04
N GLY A 413 -12.66 20.92 19.13
CA GLY A 413 -13.05 20.59 20.50
C GLY A 413 -14.42 21.11 20.94
N ASP A 414 -15.06 21.97 20.13
CA ASP A 414 -16.46 22.38 20.34
C ASP A 414 -17.48 21.39 19.76
N VAL A 415 -17.03 20.38 19.02
CA VAL A 415 -17.83 19.26 18.53
C VAL A 415 -17.80 18.13 19.56
N GLY A 416 -18.98 17.70 20.00
CA GLY A 416 -19.14 16.57 20.92
C GLY A 416 -19.68 15.35 20.21
N VAL A 417 -19.00 14.21 20.38
CA VAL A 417 -19.44 12.88 19.92
C VAL A 417 -20.13 12.14 21.07
N GLN A 418 -21.28 11.53 20.79
CA GLN A 418 -22.06 10.73 21.73
C GLN A 418 -22.41 9.38 21.08
N ASN A 419 -21.64 8.36 21.46
CA ASN A 419 -21.97 6.96 21.20
C ASN A 419 -22.19 6.23 22.53
N ASN A 420 -23.45 6.03 22.90
CA ASN A 420 -23.80 5.44 24.20
C ASN A 420 -24.05 3.93 24.11
N SER A 421 -24.16 3.38 22.90
CA SER A 421 -24.57 2.00 22.65
C SER A 421 -23.95 1.49 21.35
N PHE A 422 -22.70 1.03 21.46
CA PHE A 422 -21.80 0.53 20.40
C PHE A 422 -22.29 -0.63 19.50
N GLU A 423 -23.56 -1.02 19.51
CA GLU A 423 -24.11 -2.04 18.62
C GLU A 423 -25.52 -1.66 18.12
N ASP A 424 -25.89 -0.38 18.20
CA ASP A 424 -27.18 0.10 17.69
C ASP A 424 -27.07 0.71 16.28
N GLY A 425 -25.86 0.87 15.77
CA GLY A 425 -25.57 1.40 14.44
C GLY A 425 -25.79 2.90 14.34
N GLU A 426 -25.79 3.62 15.48
CA GLU A 426 -26.04 5.05 15.55
C GLU A 426 -24.97 5.81 16.35
N VAL A 427 -24.46 6.91 15.79
CA VAL A 427 -23.63 7.88 16.52
C VAL A 427 -24.23 9.27 16.39
N THR A 428 -24.25 10.02 17.49
CA THR A 428 -24.76 11.40 17.48
C THR A 428 -23.63 12.39 17.71
N LEU A 429 -23.55 13.41 16.87
CA LEU A 429 -22.64 14.54 17.00
C LEU A 429 -23.42 15.82 17.29
N SER A 430 -22.80 16.71 18.04
CA SER A 430 -23.43 17.98 18.40
C SER A 430 -22.42 19.11 18.55
N ALA A 431 -22.76 20.30 18.05
CA ALA A 431 -21.99 21.52 18.23
C ALA A 431 -22.94 22.70 18.45
N GLY A 432 -22.79 23.43 19.55
CA GLY A 432 -23.74 24.48 19.94
C GLY A 432 -25.15 23.93 20.16
N GLN A 433 -26.12 24.34 19.32
CA GLN A 433 -27.50 23.82 19.31
C GLN A 433 -27.75 22.79 18.21
N ALA A 434 -26.83 22.64 17.27
CA ALA A 434 -26.97 21.70 16.16
C ALA A 434 -26.71 20.28 16.64
N THR A 435 -27.54 19.35 16.17
CA THR A 435 -27.41 17.92 16.43
C THR A 435 -27.60 17.15 15.14
N VAL A 436 -26.75 16.15 14.92
CA VAL A 436 -26.86 15.20 13.81
C VAL A 436 -26.67 13.79 14.33
N THR A 437 -27.49 12.86 13.86
CA THR A 437 -27.32 11.43 14.10
C THR A 437 -26.93 10.74 12.80
N VAL A 438 -25.78 10.10 12.76
CA VAL A 438 -25.37 9.18 11.69
C VAL A 438 -25.88 7.80 12.07
N THR A 439 -26.56 7.13 11.13
CA THR A 439 -27.25 5.84 11.34
C THR A 439 -26.89 4.84 10.26
N ASN A 440 -27.31 3.57 10.43
CA ASN A 440 -26.95 2.43 9.56
C ASN A 440 -25.44 2.11 9.54
N LEU A 441 -24.72 2.45 10.61
CA LEU A 441 -23.32 2.06 10.75
C LEU A 441 -23.19 0.55 10.92
N SER A 442 -22.11 -0.01 10.39
CA SER A 442 -21.75 -1.40 10.67
C SER A 442 -21.41 -1.55 12.15
N ASN A 443 -21.64 -2.73 12.72
CA ASN A 443 -21.28 -3.00 14.12
C ASN A 443 -19.78 -2.77 14.39
N THR A 444 -18.90 -2.95 13.40
CA THR A 444 -17.47 -2.71 13.57
C THR A 444 -17.17 -1.23 13.74
N VAL A 445 -17.70 -0.39 12.85
CA VAL A 445 -17.52 1.07 12.87
C VAL A 445 -18.15 1.69 14.11
N ASP A 446 -19.38 1.30 14.43
CA ASP A 446 -20.10 1.76 15.63
C ASP A 446 -19.29 1.49 16.91
N GLN A 447 -18.66 0.31 17.02
CA GLN A 447 -17.83 -0.03 18.19
C GLN A 447 -16.55 0.76 18.32
N GLN A 448 -16.09 1.45 17.28
CA GLN A 448 -14.78 2.11 17.26
C GLN A 448 -14.87 3.63 17.49
N ILE A 449 -16.07 4.22 17.51
CA ILE A 449 -16.25 5.68 17.66
C ILE A 449 -16.55 6.06 19.11
N PHE A 450 -15.66 6.83 19.73
CA PHE A 450 -15.76 7.26 21.13
C PHE A 450 -15.62 8.78 21.33
N ASP A 451 -14.96 9.47 20.41
CA ASP A 451 -14.64 10.90 20.41
C ASP A 451 -14.47 11.40 18.97
N THR A 452 -14.06 12.66 18.81
CA THR A 452 -13.85 13.26 17.47
C THR A 452 -12.71 12.59 16.72
N THR A 453 -11.60 12.26 17.38
CA THR A 453 -10.45 11.60 16.74
C THR A 453 -10.81 10.23 16.20
N SER A 454 -11.48 9.41 17.01
CA SER A 454 -11.96 8.09 16.55
C SER A 454 -13.10 8.18 15.54
N PHE A 455 -13.81 9.30 15.42
CA PHE A 455 -14.74 9.53 14.31
C PHE A 455 -13.99 9.79 13.01
N GLU A 456 -12.97 10.66 13.02
CA GLU A 456 -12.09 10.92 11.88
C GLU A 456 -11.43 9.63 11.38
N THR A 457 -10.82 8.83 12.27
CA THR A 457 -10.19 7.54 11.89
C THR A 457 -11.17 6.59 11.19
N GLN A 458 -12.47 6.68 11.45
CA GLN A 458 -13.46 5.77 10.84
C GLN A 458 -14.02 6.28 9.51
N PHE A 459 -13.96 7.59 9.24
CA PHE A 459 -14.56 8.22 8.07
C PHE A 459 -13.56 9.07 7.26
N GLY A 460 -12.27 8.94 7.54
CA GLY A 460 -11.16 9.72 6.97
C GLY A 460 -10.87 11.00 7.77
N ASP A 461 -9.64 11.51 7.69
CA ASP A 461 -9.08 12.65 8.45
C ASP A 461 -9.79 14.03 8.27
N ARG A 462 -10.93 14.06 7.58
CA ARG A 462 -11.79 15.24 7.36
C ARG A 462 -13.29 14.97 7.40
N GLY A 463 -13.69 13.88 8.07
CA GLY A 463 -15.08 13.56 8.36
C GLY A 463 -15.80 14.67 9.14
N LEU A 464 -15.06 15.50 9.89
CA LEU A 464 -15.56 16.75 10.48
C LEU A 464 -14.85 17.96 9.85
N GLY A 465 -15.61 19.02 9.60
CA GLY A 465 -15.10 20.30 9.13
C GLY A 465 -15.56 21.45 10.02
N ILE A 466 -14.71 22.45 10.22
CA ILE A 466 -14.99 23.66 10.99
C ILE A 466 -14.53 24.93 10.23
N ASN A 467 -14.83 26.12 10.74
CA ASN A 467 -14.34 27.35 10.11
C ASN A 467 -12.82 27.47 10.25
N GLY A 468 -12.13 27.81 9.15
CA GLY A 468 -10.69 28.11 9.18
C GLY A 468 -9.77 26.90 9.08
N ASP A 469 -10.30 25.68 9.05
CA ASP A 469 -9.59 24.52 8.48
C ASP A 469 -9.64 24.62 6.95
N ALA A 470 -8.67 24.03 6.24
CA ALA A 470 -8.54 24.02 4.78
C ALA A 470 -9.78 23.45 4.00
N PHE A 471 -10.90 23.20 4.67
CA PHE A 471 -12.17 22.74 4.08
C PHE A 471 -13.38 23.56 4.53
N GLY A 472 -13.15 24.82 4.93
CA GLY A 472 -14.20 25.79 5.24
C GLY A 472 -13.81 27.25 5.01
N GLU A 473 -13.92 27.74 3.77
CA GLU A 473 -14.53 29.03 3.36
C GLU A 473 -14.38 29.25 1.83
N PRO A 474 -15.42 29.75 1.12
CA PRO A 474 -15.27 30.48 -0.12
C PRO A 474 -15.27 32.00 0.12
N ALA A 475 -14.17 32.66 -0.23
CA ALA A 475 -14.21 34.00 -0.80
C ALA A 475 -13.37 34.01 -2.08
N SER A 476 -14.05 33.87 -3.22
CA SER A 476 -13.43 33.99 -4.54
C SER A 476 -12.74 35.35 -4.72
N ASP A 477 -11.57 35.39 -5.36
CA ASP A 477 -11.48 35.85 -6.75
C ASP A 477 -10.13 35.61 -7.46
N GLY A 478 -10.12 34.58 -8.32
CA GLY A 478 -9.78 34.85 -9.73
C GLY A 478 -8.48 34.29 -10.30
N SER A 479 -8.66 33.27 -11.16
CA SER A 479 -7.81 32.83 -12.29
C SER A 479 -6.38 32.38 -11.92
N GLY A 480 -6.00 31.10 -11.99
CA GLY A 480 -6.29 30.09 -13.00
C GLY A 480 -5.15 30.05 -14.03
N ASP A 481 -4.37 28.98 -14.06
CA ASP A 481 -3.68 28.50 -15.27
C ASP A 481 -3.18 27.07 -15.07
N ASP A 482 -3.47 26.24 -16.06
CA ASP A 482 -3.02 24.87 -16.26
C ASP A 482 -1.60 24.86 -16.84
N GLY A 483 -0.65 24.19 -16.19
CA GLY A 483 0.73 24.16 -16.69
C GLY A 483 1.63 23.11 -16.09
N SER A 484 1.63 21.92 -16.70
CA SER A 484 2.59 20.81 -16.56
C SER A 484 4.04 21.20 -16.22
N GLY A 485 4.65 20.46 -15.30
CA GLY A 485 6.09 20.37 -15.11
C GLY A 485 6.46 19.36 -14.02
N ASP A 486 6.66 18.11 -14.43
CA ASP A 486 7.37 17.09 -13.65
C ASP A 486 8.85 17.46 -13.52
N ASP A 487 9.32 17.73 -12.31
CA ASP A 487 10.66 17.36 -11.86
C ASP A 487 10.66 16.92 -10.37
N GLY A 488 10.85 15.62 -10.17
CA GLY A 488 10.86 15.02 -8.84
C GLY A 488 11.84 15.66 -7.85
N SER A 489 11.27 16.29 -6.82
CA SER A 489 11.64 16.18 -5.41
C SER A 489 10.60 16.93 -4.56
N GLY A 490 9.55 16.22 -4.13
CA GLY A 490 8.93 16.35 -2.80
C GLY A 490 8.56 17.71 -2.20
N SER A 491 8.28 18.76 -2.97
CA SER A 491 7.56 19.95 -2.49
C SER A 491 6.93 20.71 -3.66
N ASP A 492 5.71 21.21 -3.49
CA ASP A 492 4.98 22.02 -4.47
C ASP A 492 5.53 23.48 -4.53
N LEU A 493 6.77 23.70 -4.05
CA LEU A 493 7.41 25.01 -4.00
C LEU A 493 7.44 25.66 -5.40
N PRO A 494 7.10 26.95 -5.52
CA PRO A 494 7.14 27.63 -6.81
C PRO A 494 8.58 27.73 -7.31
N ALA A 495 8.79 27.76 -8.63
CA ALA A 495 10.13 27.98 -9.19
C ALA A 495 10.74 29.31 -8.70
N LEU A 496 12.07 29.36 -8.51
CA LEU A 496 12.74 30.59 -8.09
C LEU A 496 12.56 31.71 -9.13
N PRO A 497 12.51 33.00 -8.73
CA PRO A 497 12.50 34.11 -9.68
C PRO A 497 13.72 34.10 -10.62
N SER A 498 14.87 33.60 -10.15
CA SER A 498 16.08 33.43 -10.96
C SER A 498 15.98 32.34 -12.03
N GLU A 499 15.05 31.40 -11.87
CA GLU A 499 14.81 30.26 -12.75
C GLU A 499 13.61 30.47 -13.68
N GLY A 500 12.98 31.66 -13.59
CA GLY A 500 11.83 32.03 -14.41
C GLY A 500 10.48 31.87 -13.71
N GLY A 501 10.47 31.57 -12.41
CA GLY A 501 9.26 31.56 -11.59
C GLY A 501 8.75 32.96 -11.22
N PRO A 502 7.61 33.02 -10.50
CA PRO A 502 6.95 34.28 -10.12
C PRO A 502 7.84 35.17 -9.23
N ASP A 503 7.73 36.50 -9.40
CA ASP A 503 8.38 37.48 -8.53
C ASP A 503 7.84 37.37 -7.08
N PRO A 504 8.65 37.67 -6.04
CA PRO A 504 8.19 37.49 -4.67
C PRO A 504 7.05 38.44 -4.27
N VAL A 505 6.06 37.92 -3.54
CA VAL A 505 4.95 38.67 -2.94
C VAL A 505 5.29 39.12 -1.51
N ASP A 506 4.63 40.16 -0.99
CA ASP A 506 4.91 40.68 0.36
C ASP A 506 4.17 39.91 1.48
N SER A 507 3.25 39.00 1.14
CA SER A 507 2.56 38.10 2.07
C SER A 507 2.03 36.89 1.31
N GLY A 508 1.96 35.72 1.94
CA GLY A 508 1.44 34.51 1.30
C GLY A 508 -0.09 34.44 1.24
N THR A 509 -0.55 33.42 0.53
CA THR A 509 -1.94 33.01 0.31
C THR A 509 -2.02 31.49 0.47
N SER A 510 -3.12 30.85 0.10
CA SER A 510 -3.20 29.38 0.20
C SER A 510 -2.42 28.63 -0.89
N ASP A 511 -1.82 29.35 -1.84
CA ASP A 511 -1.05 28.78 -2.94
C ASP A 511 0.45 28.86 -2.59
N SER A 512 1.24 27.90 -3.07
CA SER A 512 2.69 27.90 -2.95
C SER A 512 3.33 29.14 -3.61
N GLU A 513 3.87 30.05 -2.81
CA GLU A 513 4.36 31.35 -3.28
C GLU A 513 5.83 31.64 -2.93
N ASN A 514 6.50 32.43 -3.77
CA ASN A 514 7.76 33.05 -3.38
C ASN A 514 7.40 34.27 -2.53
N ILE A 515 7.72 34.27 -1.25
CA ILE A 515 7.43 35.37 -0.31
C ILE A 515 8.70 36.19 -0.07
N ASN A 516 8.55 37.51 -0.05
CA ASN A 516 9.63 38.46 0.18
C ASN A 516 10.06 38.45 1.65
N GLY A 517 11.20 37.81 1.95
CA GLY A 517 11.78 37.78 3.28
C GLY A 517 12.48 39.07 3.72
N ASN A 518 12.57 40.08 2.85
CA ASN A 518 13.39 41.29 3.08
C ASN A 518 12.58 42.48 3.59
N GLN A 519 11.66 42.22 4.52
CA GLN A 519 10.76 43.24 5.09
C GLN A 519 10.69 43.15 6.63
N ASP A 520 10.40 44.28 7.27
CA ASP A 520 10.20 44.38 8.73
C ASP A 520 8.70 44.20 9.05
N ALA A 521 8.22 42.96 8.99
CA ALA A 521 6.81 42.62 9.17
C ALA A 521 6.63 41.24 9.81
N THR A 522 5.42 41.01 10.34
CA THR A 522 4.91 39.66 10.58
C THR A 522 4.12 39.25 9.35
N VAL A 523 4.45 38.09 8.78
CA VAL A 523 3.90 37.57 7.54
C VAL A 523 3.47 36.13 7.77
N SER A 524 2.33 35.79 7.19
CA SER A 524 1.83 34.43 7.14
C SER A 524 2.12 33.84 5.76
N GLY A 525 2.44 32.56 5.69
CA GLY A 525 2.39 31.77 4.46
C GLY A 525 0.94 31.60 4.00
N ALA A 526 0.02 31.36 4.94
CA ALA A 526 -1.41 31.16 4.72
C ALA A 526 -1.78 29.89 3.93
N GLY A 527 -0.87 28.90 3.92
CA GLY A 527 -1.03 27.56 3.37
C GLY A 527 -0.24 27.34 2.06
N GLY A 528 -0.10 26.08 1.65
CA GLY A 528 0.75 25.72 0.51
C GLY A 528 2.24 25.74 0.87
N ASP A 529 3.07 25.08 0.05
CA ASP A 529 4.53 25.07 0.26
C ASP A 529 5.13 26.43 -0.15
N ASP A 530 5.44 27.29 0.82
CA ASP A 530 5.93 28.63 0.56
C ASP A 530 7.45 28.75 0.58
N ARG A 531 8.00 29.60 -0.29
CA ARG A 531 9.42 29.98 -0.25
C ARG A 531 9.63 31.41 0.22
N PHE A 532 10.11 31.59 1.44
CA PHE A 532 10.54 32.89 1.97
C PHE A 532 11.96 33.23 1.52
N ILE A 533 12.11 34.23 0.65
CA ILE A 533 13.39 34.58 0.01
C ILE A 533 14.09 35.74 0.73
N PHE A 534 15.27 35.47 1.29
CA PHE A 534 16.10 36.42 2.03
C PHE A 534 17.38 36.79 1.26
N ASP A 535 17.67 38.09 1.18
CA ASP A 535 19.00 38.60 0.80
C ASP A 535 19.83 38.73 2.08
N THR A 536 20.93 37.98 2.18
CA THR A 536 21.81 38.00 3.37
C THR A 536 22.54 39.33 3.58
N GLY A 537 22.44 40.27 2.63
CA GLY A 537 22.86 41.67 2.76
C GLY A 537 21.79 42.59 3.38
N SER A 538 20.54 42.16 3.47
CA SER A 538 19.43 42.88 4.08
C SER A 538 19.52 42.85 5.60
N SER A 539 19.10 43.94 6.26
CA SER A 539 18.99 44.00 7.73
C SER A 539 17.54 43.96 8.21
N ALA A 540 16.62 43.51 7.35
CA ALA A 540 15.22 43.35 7.68
C ALA A 540 15.05 42.20 8.68
N ASN A 541 14.05 42.33 9.55
CA ASN A 541 13.67 41.29 10.50
C ASN A 541 12.24 40.86 10.22
N LEU A 542 12.10 39.69 9.61
CA LEU A 542 10.80 39.09 9.33
C LEU A 542 10.37 38.23 10.51
N THR A 543 9.09 38.26 10.84
CA THR A 543 8.45 37.24 11.68
C THR A 543 7.50 36.42 10.81
N ILE A 544 7.59 35.09 10.85
CA ILE A 544 6.65 34.19 10.18
C ILE A 544 5.78 33.56 11.26
N ASP A 545 4.45 33.65 11.13
CA ASP A 545 3.52 33.23 12.20
C ASP A 545 2.82 31.90 12.00
N ASP A 546 3.13 31.19 10.92
CA ASP A 546 2.55 29.91 10.51
C ASP A 546 3.53 29.08 9.66
N PHE A 547 4.83 29.09 9.99
CA PHE A 547 5.81 28.29 9.24
C PHE A 547 5.53 26.79 9.44
N GLU A 548 5.26 26.08 8.35
CA GLU A 548 4.80 24.69 8.34
C GLU A 548 5.79 23.75 7.60
N SER A 549 5.52 22.44 7.65
CA SER A 549 6.29 21.46 6.87
C SER A 549 5.96 21.61 5.40
N GLY A 550 6.99 21.71 4.54
CA GLY A 550 6.84 22.05 3.12
C GLY A 550 7.31 23.47 2.78
N ASP A 551 7.25 24.38 3.76
CA ASP A 551 7.80 25.72 3.62
C ASP A 551 9.34 25.73 3.59
N GLN A 552 9.90 26.70 2.89
CA GLN A 552 11.34 26.88 2.74
C GLN A 552 11.78 28.30 3.07
N LEU A 553 12.78 28.41 3.96
CA LEU A 553 13.57 29.62 4.14
C LEU A 553 14.75 29.60 3.16
N PHE A 554 14.69 30.44 2.13
CA PHE A 554 15.70 30.49 1.08
C PHE A 554 16.64 31.69 1.25
N PHE A 555 17.92 31.43 1.52
CA PHE A 555 18.92 32.46 1.78
C PHE A 555 19.87 32.65 0.59
N GLN A 556 19.85 33.84 -0.01
CA GLN A 556 20.73 34.19 -1.11
C GLN A 556 22.13 34.64 -0.63
N GLY A 557 23.17 34.12 -1.28
CA GLY A 557 24.56 34.53 -1.05
C GLY A 557 25.30 33.77 0.05
N ILE A 558 24.78 32.62 0.45
CA ILE A 558 25.46 31.61 1.29
C ILE A 558 25.32 30.24 0.61
N ASP A 559 26.26 29.34 0.84
CA ASP A 559 26.34 28.05 0.11
C ASP A 559 26.39 26.84 1.06
N GLU A 560 26.39 27.06 2.39
CA GLU A 560 26.54 26.00 3.39
C GLU A 560 25.57 26.21 4.56
N LEU A 561 24.91 25.13 5.02
CA LEU A 561 24.04 25.15 6.22
C LEU A 561 24.75 25.66 7.48
N ALA A 562 26.08 25.52 7.55
CA ALA A 562 26.89 26.01 8.66
C ALA A 562 26.90 27.54 8.80
N ASP A 563 26.49 28.27 7.75
CA ASP A 563 26.36 29.74 7.76
C ASP A 563 25.05 30.22 8.39
N ILE A 564 24.12 29.30 8.70
CA ILE A 564 22.87 29.60 9.40
C ILE A 564 23.05 29.48 10.91
N GLY A 565 22.85 30.59 11.61
CA GLY A 565 22.77 30.62 13.07
C GLY A 565 21.33 30.47 13.54
N VAL A 566 21.06 29.46 14.37
CA VAL A 566 19.76 29.28 15.05
C VAL A 566 19.88 29.73 16.50
N THR A 567 18.89 30.50 16.96
CA THR A 567 18.75 30.95 18.35
C THR A 567 17.36 30.54 18.84
N ASN A 568 17.34 29.58 19.74
CA ASN A 568 16.17 29.17 20.50
C ASN A 568 16.55 29.15 21.99
N ASN A 569 16.13 30.17 22.74
CA ASN A 569 16.55 30.34 24.14
C ASN A 569 15.52 29.84 25.15
N ASP A 570 14.26 29.73 24.75
CA ASP A 570 13.16 29.24 25.56
C ASP A 570 12.36 28.24 24.72
N THR A 571 12.71 26.96 24.85
CA THR A 571 12.20 25.88 24.00
C THR A 571 10.75 25.47 24.32
N THR A 572 9.96 26.42 24.82
CA THR A 572 8.55 26.23 25.17
C THR A 572 7.66 27.41 24.78
N ASP A 573 8.22 28.45 24.16
CA ASP A 573 7.49 29.66 23.78
C ASP A 573 6.99 29.65 22.33
N GLY A 574 7.36 28.62 21.56
CA GLY A 574 6.98 28.43 20.17
C GLY A 574 7.71 29.38 19.22
N GLU A 575 8.86 29.93 19.63
CA GLU A 575 9.62 30.93 18.88
C GLU A 575 11.06 30.45 18.57
N VAL A 576 11.39 30.39 17.28
CA VAL A 576 12.76 30.09 16.82
C VAL A 576 13.24 31.24 15.94
N THR A 577 14.47 31.70 16.16
CA THR A 577 15.09 32.72 15.29
C THR A 577 16.25 32.14 14.51
N LEU A 578 16.24 32.31 13.19
CA LEU A 578 17.33 31.97 12.28
C LEU A 578 18.00 33.24 11.75
N SER A 579 19.30 33.15 11.51
CA SER A 579 20.10 34.27 11.04
C SER A 579 21.14 33.83 10.01
N ALA A 580 21.29 34.61 8.95
CA ALA A 580 22.19 34.35 7.84
C ALA A 580 22.78 35.67 7.35
N GLY A 581 24.08 35.89 7.52
CA GLY A 581 24.70 37.19 7.21
C GLY A 581 24.11 38.32 8.07
N GLN A 582 23.38 39.25 7.45
CA GLN A 582 22.62 40.31 8.13
C GLN A 582 21.12 40.02 8.22
N ALA A 583 20.61 39.02 7.51
CA ALA A 583 19.19 38.65 7.54
C ALA A 583 18.87 37.92 8.84
N SER A 584 17.69 38.23 9.39
CA SER A 584 17.15 37.57 10.57
C SER A 584 15.67 37.26 10.32
N VAL A 585 15.27 36.04 10.62
CA VAL A 585 13.87 35.60 10.55
C VAL A 585 13.51 34.90 11.85
N THR A 586 12.32 35.19 12.35
CA THR A 586 11.77 34.57 13.55
C THR A 586 10.49 33.84 13.18
N THR A 587 10.46 32.53 13.34
CA THR A 587 9.25 31.71 13.19
C THR A 587 8.58 31.61 14.55
N ILE A 588 7.29 31.95 14.64
CA ILE A 588 6.47 31.88 15.85
C ILE A 588 5.30 30.91 15.67
N ASN A 589 4.61 30.58 16.76
CA ASN A 589 3.52 29.59 16.81
C ASN A 589 3.95 28.17 16.42
N ILE A 590 5.24 27.88 16.54
CA ILE A 590 5.74 26.51 16.40
C ILE A 590 5.23 25.70 17.59
N GLY A 591 4.73 24.48 17.34
CA GLY A 591 4.28 23.57 18.40
C GLY A 591 5.36 23.35 19.47
N GLN A 592 4.96 23.17 20.73
CA GLN A 592 5.93 23.09 21.85
C GLN A 592 6.94 21.93 21.70
N ASP A 593 6.54 20.83 21.06
CA ASP A 593 7.44 19.70 20.81
C ASP A 593 8.47 20.05 19.73
N ALA A 594 8.03 20.67 18.63
CA ALA A 594 8.89 21.16 17.54
C ALA A 594 9.86 22.25 18.03
N ASP A 595 9.39 23.22 18.81
CA ASP A 595 10.23 24.22 19.47
C ASP A 595 11.28 23.55 20.41
N GLY A 596 10.84 22.54 21.16
CA GLY A 596 11.66 21.68 22.01
C GLY A 596 12.88 21.06 21.33
N ASP A 597 12.79 20.77 20.04
CA ASP A 597 13.77 19.96 19.30
C ASP A 597 14.74 20.78 18.43
N ILE A 598 14.53 22.09 18.30
CA ILE A 598 15.33 22.95 17.42
C ILE A 598 16.47 23.65 18.17
N PHE A 599 17.70 23.27 17.86
CA PHE A 599 18.92 23.83 18.47
C PHE A 599 19.98 24.34 17.48
N ASN A 600 19.89 23.93 16.22
CA ASN A 600 20.77 24.30 15.11
C ASN A 600 20.04 24.12 13.76
N ALA A 601 20.70 24.48 12.65
CA ALA A 601 20.10 24.42 11.31
C ALA A 601 19.69 22.99 10.90
N SER A 602 20.47 21.97 11.25
CA SER A 602 20.14 20.57 10.94
C SER A 602 18.93 20.09 11.72
N THR A 603 18.81 20.45 12.99
CA THR A 603 17.60 20.12 13.77
C THR A 603 16.37 20.90 13.30
N PHE A 604 16.54 22.08 12.70
CA PHE A 604 15.44 22.81 12.07
C PHE A 604 14.91 22.05 10.85
N GLN A 605 15.81 21.57 9.97
CA GLN A 605 15.42 20.70 8.84
C GLN A 605 14.79 19.38 9.30
N ASN A 606 15.30 18.75 10.36
CA ASN A 606 14.67 17.53 10.87
C ASN A 606 13.22 17.73 11.35
N VAL A 607 12.87 18.95 11.79
CA VAL A 607 11.53 19.28 12.29
C VAL A 607 10.57 19.70 11.17
N PHE A 608 11.05 20.45 10.17
CA PHE A 608 10.21 21.02 9.11
C PHE A 608 10.43 20.40 7.71
N GLY A 609 11.30 19.39 7.60
CA GLY A 609 11.69 18.76 6.35
C GLY A 609 13.08 19.17 5.84
N ASP A 610 13.71 18.27 5.09
CA ASP A 610 15.06 18.47 4.53
C ASP A 610 15.16 19.73 3.65
N ASP A 611 14.06 20.10 2.99
CA ASP A 611 13.98 21.27 2.12
C ASP A 611 13.63 22.59 2.84
N ALA A 612 13.45 22.57 4.18
CA ALA A 612 13.08 23.75 4.95
C ALA A 612 14.12 24.88 4.91
N LEU A 613 15.37 24.58 4.53
CA LEU A 613 16.44 25.55 4.34
C LEU A 613 17.05 25.44 2.94
N GLY A 614 16.84 26.46 2.12
CA GLY A 614 17.39 26.57 0.77
C GLY A 614 18.50 27.63 0.64
N PHE A 615 19.40 27.46 -0.33
CA PHE A 615 20.56 28.35 -0.55
C PHE A 615 20.97 28.45 -2.02
N ALA A 616 21.47 29.63 -2.44
CA ALA A 616 22.03 29.88 -3.78
C ALA A 616 22.98 31.08 -3.89
#